data_AF-A0A5D0SNC9-F1
#
_entry.id   AF-A0A5D0SNC9-F1
#
_cell.length_a   1.000
_cell.length_b   1.000
_cell.length_c   1.000
_cell.angle_alpha   90.00
_cell.angle_beta   90.00
_cell.angle_gamma   90.00
#
_symmetry.space_group_name_H-M   'P 1'
#
loop_
_entity.id
_entity.type
_entity.pdbx_description
1 polymer ?
#
loop_
_entity_poly.entity_id
_entity_poly.type
_entity_poly.pdbx_seq_one_letter_code
_entity_poly.pdbx_strand_id
1 'polypeptide(L)'
;MDSMKIALLVFISLILGITTMFIIDKPPILEKTRGPSGEISKMMSSFSWNGEDLDGRIIKYEYRKDRGKWIGVGESTRYIWVGYSEGEHTFEVRARDNNGKSSEIVSWTFFYKPKP
;
A
#
# COMPACT_ATOMS: atom_id res chain seq x y z
N MET A 1 -20.80 22.05 -41.97
CA MET A 1 -20.03 22.46 -40.77
C MET A 1 -18.88 23.31 -41.27
N ASP A 2 -18.70 24.53 -40.78
CA ASP A 2 -17.65 25.43 -41.29
C ASP A 2 -16.25 24.99 -40.81
N SER A 3 -15.22 25.42 -41.54
CA SER A 3 -13.82 25.03 -41.30
C SER A 3 -13.34 25.38 -39.89
N MET A 4 -13.91 26.41 -39.27
CA MET A 4 -13.59 26.84 -37.91
C MET A 4 -14.16 25.87 -36.86
N LYS A 5 -15.38 25.36 -37.07
CA LYS A 5 -15.99 24.33 -36.22
C LYS A 5 -15.27 22.98 -36.33
N ILE A 6 -14.77 22.62 -37.51
CA ILE A 6 -13.96 21.40 -37.72
C ILE A 6 -12.61 21.54 -37.00
N ALA A 7 -11.92 22.68 -37.15
CA ALA A 7 -10.66 22.94 -36.47
C ALA A 7 -10.82 22.94 -34.93
N LEU A 8 -11.91 23.52 -34.43
CA LEU A 8 -12.23 23.52 -33.01
C LEU A 8 -12.53 22.11 -32.48
N LEU A 9 -13.30 21.29 -33.21
CA LEU A 9 -13.56 19.90 -32.85
C LEU A 9 -12.29 19.05 -32.84
N VAL A 10 -11.40 19.24 -33.82
CA VAL A 10 -10.09 18.57 -33.85
C VAL A 10 -9.24 19.00 -32.67
N PHE A 11 -9.16 20.30 -32.37
CA PHE A 11 -8.38 20.82 -31.24
C PHE A 11 -8.92 20.35 -29.88
N ILE A 12 -10.24 20.31 -29.71
CA ILE A 12 -10.89 19.74 -28.51
C ILE A 12 -10.59 18.24 -28.41
N SER A 13 -10.73 17.47 -29.49
CA SER A 13 -10.42 16.03 -29.49
C SER A 13 -8.95 15.74 -29.25
N LEU A 14 -8.05 16.61 -29.72
CA LEU A 14 -6.61 16.51 -29.49
C LEU A 14 -6.29 16.84 -28.02
N ILE A 15 -6.86 17.91 -27.45
CA ILE A 15 -6.69 18.24 -26.03
C ILE A 15 -7.30 17.15 -25.13
N LEU A 16 -8.50 16.65 -25.42
CA LEU A 16 -9.10 15.52 -24.68
C LEU A 16 -8.28 14.22 -24.86
N GLY A 17 -7.78 13.94 -26.05
CA GLY A 17 -6.90 12.81 -26.33
C GLY A 17 -5.57 12.91 -25.59
N ILE A 18 -4.95 14.09 -25.56
CA ILE A 18 -3.67 14.34 -24.87
C ILE A 18 -3.85 14.35 -23.35
N THR A 19 -4.96 14.89 -22.82
CA THR A 19 -5.24 14.90 -21.37
C THR A 19 -5.60 13.53 -20.82
N THR A 20 -6.36 12.71 -21.57
CA THR A 20 -6.66 11.32 -21.18
C THR A 20 -5.44 10.41 -21.25
N MET A 21 -4.46 10.70 -22.11
CA MET A 21 -3.20 9.97 -22.22
C MET A 21 -2.23 10.22 -21.05
N PHE A 22 -2.51 11.20 -20.17
CA PHE A 22 -1.60 11.67 -19.12
C PHE A 22 -1.93 11.24 -17.68
N ILE A 23 -2.99 10.46 -17.41
CA ILE A 23 -3.25 9.91 -16.07
C ILE A 23 -3.44 8.39 -16.17
N ILE A 24 -2.34 7.65 -16.40
CA ILE A 24 -2.32 6.23 -16.07
C ILE A 24 -2.05 6.14 -14.56
N ASP A 25 -3.12 5.83 -13.83
CA ASP A 25 -3.13 5.59 -12.39
C ASP A 25 -2.05 4.59 -11.95
N LYS A 26 -1.13 5.03 -11.08
CA LYS A 26 -0.07 4.21 -10.52
C LYS A 26 -0.43 3.74 -9.11
N PRO A 27 -0.09 2.49 -8.75
CA PRO A 27 -0.31 2.02 -7.39
C PRO A 27 0.59 2.77 -6.39
N PRO A 28 0.17 2.86 -5.11
CA PRO A 28 1.02 3.40 -4.06
C PRO A 28 2.30 2.59 -3.87
N ILE A 29 3.31 3.23 -3.29
CA ILE A 29 4.57 2.61 -2.89
C ILE A 29 4.64 2.57 -1.36
N LEU A 30 5.16 1.47 -0.82
CA LEU A 30 5.38 1.31 0.61
C LEU A 30 6.85 1.10 0.94
N GLU A 31 7.28 1.66 2.06
CA GLU A 31 8.60 1.43 2.66
C GLU A 31 8.47 0.90 4.09
N LYS A 32 9.27 -0.11 4.44
CA LYS A 32 9.38 -0.61 5.81
C LYS A 32 10.20 0.35 6.64
N THR A 33 9.68 0.80 7.78
CA THR A 33 10.46 1.66 8.71
C THR A 33 10.83 0.94 10.00
N ARG A 34 9.91 0.15 10.58
CA ARG A 34 10.17 -0.58 11.83
C ARG A 34 9.50 -1.94 11.86
N GLY A 35 10.18 -2.92 12.46
CA GLY A 35 9.64 -4.23 12.80
C GLY A 35 10.74 -5.20 13.21
N PRO A 36 10.40 -6.34 13.83
CA PRO A 36 11.36 -7.37 14.17
C PRO A 36 11.89 -8.07 12.91
N SER A 37 13.05 -8.69 13.08
CA SER A 37 13.63 -9.68 12.17
C SER A 37 14.42 -10.70 12.98
N GLY A 38 14.66 -11.88 12.40
CA GLY A 38 15.36 -12.96 13.09
C GLY A 38 14.61 -13.49 14.32
N GLU A 39 15.36 -14.02 15.28
CA GLU A 39 14.80 -14.56 16.53
C GLU A 39 14.50 -13.45 17.55
N ILE A 40 13.29 -13.44 18.10
CA ILE A 40 12.84 -12.50 19.13
C ILE A 40 12.26 -13.24 20.32
N SER A 41 12.36 -12.62 21.51
CA SER A 41 11.86 -13.19 22.77
C SER A 41 10.67 -12.45 23.38
N LYS A 42 10.25 -11.33 22.79
CA LYS A 42 9.06 -10.60 23.23
C LYS A 42 7.87 -11.07 22.39
N MET A 43 6.75 -11.40 23.04
CA MET A 43 5.47 -11.75 22.38
C MET A 43 4.71 -10.53 21.84
N MET A 44 5.39 -9.40 21.66
CA MET A 44 4.83 -8.16 21.16
C MET A 44 5.86 -7.44 20.29
N SER A 45 5.41 -7.03 19.11
CA SER A 45 6.21 -6.28 18.15
C SER A 45 5.40 -5.11 17.57
N SER A 46 6.08 -3.99 17.34
CA SER A 46 5.53 -2.84 16.64
C SER A 46 6.10 -2.79 15.22
N PHE A 47 5.18 -2.71 14.27
CA PHE A 47 5.45 -2.60 12.85
C PHE A 47 5.08 -1.19 12.40
N SER A 48 5.93 -0.59 11.58
CA SER A 48 5.70 0.74 11.02
C SER A 48 6.16 0.78 9.57
N TRP A 49 5.45 1.55 8.77
CA TRP A 49 5.71 1.73 7.34
C TRP A 49 5.44 3.18 6.95
N ASN A 50 5.99 3.60 5.83
CA ASN A 50 5.58 4.82 5.14
C ASN A 50 4.92 4.44 3.82
N GLY A 51 3.99 5.27 3.36
CA GLY A 51 3.34 5.08 2.07
C GLY A 51 3.22 6.41 1.33
N GLU A 52 3.40 6.35 0.02
CA GLU A 52 3.23 7.47 -0.88
C GLU A 52 2.45 7.01 -2.11
N ASP A 53 1.61 7.90 -2.63
CA ASP A 53 0.91 7.75 -3.88
C ASP A 53 1.11 9.04 -4.68
N LEU A 54 1.86 8.97 -5.79
CA LEU A 54 2.43 10.14 -6.47
C LEU A 54 1.41 10.88 -7.34
N ASP A 55 0.39 10.17 -7.82
CA ASP A 55 -0.69 10.67 -8.69
C ASP A 55 -2.06 10.59 -8.02
N GLY A 56 -2.12 10.17 -6.75
CA GLY A 56 -3.34 10.03 -5.99
C GLY A 56 -3.14 10.26 -4.49
N ARG A 57 -3.90 9.49 -3.70
CA ARG A 57 -3.79 9.43 -2.25
C ARG A 57 -4.13 8.03 -1.75
N ILE A 58 -3.42 7.60 -0.72
CA ILE A 58 -3.74 6.39 0.02
C ILE A 58 -5.00 6.63 0.87
N ILE A 59 -6.02 5.80 0.70
CA ILE A 59 -7.27 5.88 1.49
C ILE A 59 -7.28 4.90 2.66
N LYS A 60 -6.46 3.84 2.61
CA LYS A 60 -6.25 2.91 3.73
C LYS A 60 -5.01 2.04 3.54
N TYR A 61 -4.49 1.56 4.66
CA TYR A 61 -3.59 0.42 4.75
C TYR A 61 -4.36 -0.82 5.20
N GLU A 62 -3.89 -1.96 4.73
CA GLU A 62 -4.36 -3.28 5.14
C GLU A 62 -3.16 -4.09 5.61
N TYR A 63 -3.31 -4.81 6.72
CA TYR A 63 -2.32 -5.76 7.19
C TYR A 63 -2.86 -7.18 7.20
N ARG A 64 -1.98 -8.17 7.15
CA ARG A 64 -2.31 -9.56 7.49
C ARG A 64 -1.18 -10.20 8.28
N LYS A 65 -1.53 -11.24 9.01
CA LYS A 65 -0.64 -12.05 9.85
C LYS A 65 -0.65 -13.46 9.30
N ASP A 66 0.52 -14.06 9.12
CA ASP A 66 0.70 -15.48 8.79
C ASP A 66 -0.19 -15.92 7.61
N ARG A 67 -0.15 -15.13 6.52
CA ARG A 67 -0.94 -15.36 5.29
C ARG A 67 -2.45 -15.38 5.48
N GLY A 68 -2.94 -14.88 6.61
CA GLY A 68 -4.36 -14.76 6.93
C GLY A 68 -5.09 -13.71 6.08
N LYS A 69 -6.28 -13.32 6.53
CA LYS A 69 -7.11 -12.31 5.86
C LYS A 69 -6.50 -10.91 6.01
N TRP A 70 -6.68 -10.08 4.99
CA TRP A 70 -6.38 -8.65 5.04
C TRP A 70 -7.38 -7.94 5.96
N ILE A 71 -6.85 -7.13 6.88
CA ILE A 71 -7.60 -6.33 7.84
C ILE A 71 -7.21 -4.87 7.64
N GLY A 72 -8.20 -3.98 7.50
CA GLY A 72 -7.95 -2.55 7.37
C GLY A 72 -7.51 -1.91 8.68
N VAL A 73 -6.61 -0.93 8.60
CA VAL A 73 -6.16 -0.12 9.75
C VAL A 73 -6.35 1.39 9.49
N GLY A 74 -7.19 1.74 8.51
CA GLY A 74 -7.35 3.13 8.05
C GLY A 74 -6.04 3.68 7.52
N GLU A 75 -5.76 4.96 7.75
CA GLU A 75 -4.53 5.62 7.33
C GLU A 75 -3.38 5.50 8.35
N SER A 76 -3.54 4.67 9.40
CA SER A 76 -2.46 4.42 10.37
C SER A 76 -1.26 3.79 9.68
N THR A 77 -0.07 4.35 9.95
CA THR A 77 1.24 3.87 9.49
C THR A 77 1.92 2.94 10.49
N ARG A 78 1.16 2.47 11.49
CA ARG A 78 1.66 1.62 12.57
C ARG A 78 0.64 0.59 12.99
N TYR A 79 1.16 -0.58 13.36
CA TYR A 79 0.38 -1.63 14.02
C TYR A 79 1.20 -2.32 15.12
N ILE A 80 0.55 -2.69 16.22
CA ILE A 80 1.14 -3.49 17.29
C ILE A 80 0.51 -4.87 17.24
N TRP A 81 1.34 -5.89 17.00
CA TRP A 81 0.91 -7.29 17.08
C TRP A 81 1.40 -7.88 18.40
N VAL A 82 0.45 -8.38 19.19
CA VAL A 82 0.66 -9.11 20.44
C VAL A 82 0.22 -10.58 20.29
N GLY A 83 0.83 -11.46 21.08
CA GLY A 83 0.33 -12.81 21.33
C GLY A 83 0.46 -13.79 20.17
N TYR A 84 1.57 -13.74 19.43
CA TYR A 84 1.92 -14.80 18.48
C TYR A 84 2.49 -16.03 19.21
N SER A 85 2.25 -17.23 18.65
CA SER A 85 2.74 -18.52 19.18
C SER A 85 4.25 -18.69 18.97
N GLU A 86 4.91 -19.61 19.67
CA GLU A 86 6.31 -19.94 19.34
C GLU A 86 6.40 -20.43 17.88
N GLY A 87 7.40 -19.94 17.13
CA GLY A 87 7.62 -20.30 15.73
C GLY A 87 7.85 -19.13 14.78
N GLU A 88 7.82 -19.43 13.49
CA GLU A 88 7.95 -18.44 12.41
C GLU A 88 6.66 -17.65 12.22
N HIS A 89 6.82 -16.34 12.03
CA HIS A 89 5.73 -15.42 11.76
C HIS A 89 6.07 -14.49 10.61
N THR A 90 5.01 -14.14 9.87
CA THR A 90 5.07 -13.14 8.82
C THR A 90 4.00 -12.07 9.06
N PHE A 91 4.42 -10.81 9.09
CA PHE A 91 3.53 -9.65 9.08
C PHE A 91 3.64 -8.94 7.74
N GLU A 92 2.51 -8.72 7.07
CA GLU A 92 2.48 -8.12 5.74
C GLU A 92 1.56 -6.91 5.71
N VAL A 93 1.93 -5.90 4.93
CA VAL A 93 1.14 -4.67 4.75
C VAL A 93 1.06 -4.33 3.27
N ARG A 94 -0.10 -3.80 2.86
CA ARG A 94 -0.31 -3.12 1.57
C ARG A 94 -1.13 -1.84 1.75
N ALA A 95 -0.96 -0.88 0.86
CA ALA A 95 -1.79 0.31 0.75
C ALA A 95 -2.89 0.11 -0.30
N ARG A 96 -3.96 0.90 -0.18
CA ARG A 96 -5.03 1.05 -1.17
C ARG A 96 -5.22 2.54 -1.47
N ASP A 97 -5.22 2.91 -2.74
CA ASP A 97 -5.45 4.30 -3.17
C ASP A 97 -6.93 4.63 -3.39
N ASN A 98 -7.20 5.88 -3.75
CA ASN A 98 -8.52 6.40 -4.10
C ASN A 98 -9.08 5.86 -5.43
N ASN A 99 -8.30 5.14 -6.22
CA ASN A 99 -8.68 4.58 -7.51
C ASN A 99 -8.82 3.04 -7.47
N GLY A 100 -8.57 2.44 -6.31
CA GLY A 100 -8.74 1.02 -6.02
C GLY A 100 -7.50 0.15 -6.26
N LYS A 101 -6.34 0.70 -6.66
CA LYS A 101 -5.12 -0.12 -6.79
C LYS A 101 -4.57 -0.49 -5.42
N SER A 102 -3.70 -1.49 -5.44
CA SER A 102 -2.93 -1.89 -4.26
C SER A 102 -1.46 -1.63 -4.53
N SER A 103 -0.74 -1.23 -3.48
CA SER A 103 0.72 -1.29 -3.51
C SER A 103 1.20 -2.74 -3.62
N GLU A 104 2.49 -2.88 -3.94
CA GLU A 104 3.24 -4.08 -3.58
C GLU A 104 3.19 -4.33 -2.07
N ILE A 105 3.38 -5.59 -1.68
CA ILE A 105 3.34 -6.00 -0.27
C ILE A 105 4.71 -5.81 0.36
N VAL A 106 4.77 -5.11 1.49
CA VAL A 106 5.93 -5.14 2.37
C VAL A 106 5.76 -6.22 3.44
N SER A 107 6.83 -6.95 3.74
CA SER A 107 6.79 -8.13 4.61
C SER A 107 7.90 -8.11 5.66
N TRP A 108 7.55 -8.44 6.90
CA TRP A 108 8.48 -8.75 7.99
C TRP A 108 8.36 -10.22 8.36
N THR A 109 9.49 -10.90 8.42
CA THR A 109 9.58 -12.29 8.88
C THR A 109 10.45 -12.35 10.12
N PHE A 110 9.97 -13.04 11.15
CA PHE A 110 10.65 -13.20 12.43
C PHE A 110 10.28 -14.55 13.06
N PHE A 111 11.14 -15.06 13.93
CA PHE A 111 10.89 -16.26 14.73
C PHE A 111 10.67 -15.84 16.18
N TYR A 112 9.54 -16.18 16.77
CA TYR A 112 9.32 -15.96 18.20
C TYR A 112 9.76 -17.19 18.99
N LYS A 113 10.65 -16.98 19.96
CA LYS A 113 11.09 -17.97 20.92
C LYS A 113 10.97 -17.41 22.34
N PRO A 114 10.05 -17.93 23.19
CA PRO A 114 9.98 -17.53 24.59
C PRO A 114 11.32 -17.75 25.30
N LYS A 115 11.67 -16.86 26.24
CA LYS A 115 12.76 -17.16 27.16
C LYS A 115 12.32 -18.27 28.13
N PRO A 116 13.25 -19.13 28.59
CA PRO A 116 12.98 -20.10 29.65
C PRO A 116 12.42 -19.45 30.91
#